data_AF-A0A3M3G6C3-F1
#
_entry.id   AF-A0A3M3G6C3-F1
#
_cell.length_a   1.000
_cell.length_b   1.000
_cell.length_c   1.000
_cell.angle_alpha   90.00
_cell.angle_beta   90.00
_cell.angle_gamma   90.00
#
_symmetry.space_group_name_H-M   'P 1'
#
loop_
_entity.id
_entity.type
_entity.pdbx_description
1 polymer ?
#
loop_
_entity_poly.entity_id
_entity_poly.type
_entity_poly.pdbx_seq_one_letter_code
_entity_poly.pdbx_strand_id
1 'polypeptide(L)' 'GCRACAFKFHPEVSGKMLSPGQIEALLTNGKTGVLKGFHSKKTGKSFEAALKLNHEAKLEFVFSRKPTRA' A
#
# COMPACT_ATOMS: atom_id res chain seq x y z
N GLY A 1 -16.56 -13.59 -23.16
CA GLY A 1 -16.89 -12.30 -22.53
C GLY A 1 -16.03 -12.14 -21.30
N CYS A 2 -15.21 -11.10 -21.25
CA CYS A 2 -14.31 -10.84 -20.13
C CYS A 2 -15.14 -10.71 -18.84
N ARG A 3 -14.94 -11.62 -17.89
CA ARG A 3 -15.46 -11.48 -16.52
C ARG A 3 -14.92 -10.15 -16.01
N ALA A 4 -15.79 -9.16 -15.86
CA ALA A 4 -15.48 -7.96 -15.10
C ALA A 4 -15.00 -8.44 -13.73
N CYS A 5 -13.68 -8.37 -13.50
CA CYS A 5 -13.11 -8.61 -12.20
C CYS A 5 -13.79 -7.61 -11.25
N ALA A 6 -14.69 -8.09 -10.40
CA ALA A 6 -15.32 -7.28 -9.35
C ALA A 6 -14.31 -6.89 -8.25
N PHE A 7 -13.01 -7.00 -8.54
CA PHE A 7 -11.93 -6.59 -7.67
C PHE A 7 -11.83 -5.08 -7.72
N LYS A 8 -12.64 -4.41 -6.89
CA LYS A 8 -12.52 -2.98 -6.63
C LYS A 8 -11.29 -2.75 -5.77
N PHE A 9 -10.15 -2.59 -6.44
CA PHE A 9 -8.94 -2.11 -5.78
C PHE A 9 -9.10 -0.61 -5.53
N HIS A 10 -9.17 -0.21 -4.26
CA HIS A 10 -9.16 1.20 -3.89
C HIS A 10 -7.70 1.70 -3.95
N PRO A 11 -7.36 2.61 -4.90
CA PRO A 11 -6.01 3.15 -5.00
C PRO A 11 -5.67 4.06 -3.82
N GLU A 12 -6.67 4.49 -3.04
CA GLU A 12 -6.45 5.23 -1.81
C GLU A 12 -6.14 4.27 -0.65
N VAL A 13 -4.92 4.33 -0.17
CA VAL A 13 -4.44 3.51 0.96
C VAL A 13 -3.89 4.45 2.03
N SER A 14 -4.49 4.44 3.22
CA SER A 14 -4.14 5.36 4.32
C SER A 14 -4.04 6.83 3.89
N GLY A 15 -5.04 7.32 3.14
CA GLY A 15 -5.11 8.71 2.69
C GLY A 15 -4.12 9.08 1.58
N LYS A 16 -3.41 8.11 1.01
CA LYS A 16 -2.49 8.30 -0.11
C LYS A 16 -3.04 7.61 -1.36
N MET A 17 -3.09 8.33 -2.47
CA MET A 17 -3.40 7.75 -3.78
C MET A 17 -2.16 7.07 -4.36
N LEU A 18 -2.27 5.78 -4.66
CA LEU A 18 -1.25 4.99 -5.33
C LEU A 18 -1.19 5.33 -6.82
N SER A 19 0.02 5.41 -7.36
CA SER A 19 0.22 5.56 -8.80
C SER A 19 -0.02 4.24 -9.53
N PRO A 20 -0.46 4.26 -10.80
CA PRO A 20 -0.75 3.04 -11.57
C PRO A 20 0.42 2.04 -11.55
N GLY A 21 1.66 2.49 -11.76
CA GLY A 21 2.83 1.60 -11.69
C GLY A 21 3.06 0.95 -10.32
N GLN A 22 2.61 1.57 -9.23
CA GLN A 22 2.67 0.98 -7.88
C GLN A 22 1.59 -0.09 -7.70
N ILE A 23 0.40 0.17 -8.24
CA ILE A 23 -0.71 -0.78 -8.24
C ILE A 23 -0.34 -2.01 -9.07
N GLU A 24 0.22 -1.80 -10.27
CA GLU A 24 0.74 -2.87 -11.12
C GLU A 24 1.83 -3.67 -10.41
N ALA A 25 2.80 -3.00 -9.75
CA ALA A 25 3.83 -3.68 -8.98
C ALA A 25 3.24 -4.52 -7.84
N LEU A 26 2.22 -4.02 -7.14
CA LEU A 26 1.55 -4.72 -6.06
C LEU A 26 0.76 -5.94 -6.54
N LEU A 27 0.05 -5.82 -7.66
CA LEU A 27 -0.72 -6.92 -8.26
C LEU A 27 0.19 -7.98 -8.89
N THR A 28 1.31 -7.54 -9.49
CA THR A 28 2.25 -8.44 -10.18
C THR A 28 3.23 -9.11 -9.21
N ASN A 29 3.82 -8.34 -8.29
CA ASN A 29 4.84 -8.83 -7.36
C ASN A 29 4.30 -9.19 -5.98
N GLY A 30 3.03 -8.87 -5.69
CA GLY A 30 2.48 -8.97 -4.34
C GLY A 30 3.05 -7.94 -3.35
N LYS A 31 3.89 -6.99 -3.82
CA LYS A 31 4.50 -5.95 -2.99
C LYS A 31 4.85 -4.71 -3.80
N THR A 32 4.78 -3.54 -3.17
CA THR A 32 5.33 -2.28 -3.71
C THR A 32 6.71 -2.00 -3.15
N GLY A 33 7.40 -1.03 -3.76
CA GLY A 33 8.50 -0.33 -3.09
C GLY A 33 8.03 0.50 -1.90
N VAL A 34 8.97 1.18 -1.23
CA VAL A 34 8.66 2.10 -0.13
C VAL A 34 7.96 3.33 -0.70
N LEU A 35 6.75 3.57 -0.23
CA LEU A 35 5.89 4.68 -0.60
C LEU A 35 5.86 5.68 0.55
N LYS A 36 5.97 6.97 0.20
CA LYS A 36 5.99 8.08 1.16
C LYS A 36 4.67 8.81 1.19
N GLY A 37 4.35 9.38 2.35
CA GLY A 37 3.18 10.24 2.51
C GLY A 37 1.89 9.49 2.87
N PHE A 38 2.01 8.30 3.46
CA PHE A 38 0.85 7.65 4.08
C PHE A 38 0.44 8.39 5.34
N HIS A 39 -0.84 8.59 5.53
CA HIS A 39 -1.36 9.25 6.73
C HIS A 39 -1.71 8.21 7.80
N SER A 40 -0.99 8.23 8.92
CA SER A 40 -1.27 7.32 10.04
C SER A 40 -2.49 7.80 10.81
N LYS A 41 -3.56 6.99 10.83
CA LYS A 41 -4.73 7.26 11.70
C LYS A 41 -4.36 7.28 13.19
N LYS A 42 -3.30 6.57 13.61
CA LYS A 42 -2.85 6.52 15.00
C LYS A 42 -2.14 7.79 15.46
N THR A 43 -1.36 8.40 14.58
CA THR A 43 -0.45 9.50 14.94
C THR A 43 -0.77 10.81 14.25
N GLY A 44 -1.66 10.82 13.24
CA GLY A 44 -1.95 11.98 12.40
C GLY A 44 -0.77 12.43 11.55
N LYS A 45 0.31 11.63 11.48
CA LYS A 45 1.55 11.99 10.79
C LYS A 45 1.69 11.22 9.49
N SER A 46 2.35 11.86 8.53
CA SER A 46 2.81 11.20 7.32
C SER A 46 3.95 10.24 7.63
N PHE A 47 3.91 9.03 7.08
CA PHE A 47 4.97 8.04 7.20
C PHE A 47 5.28 7.39 5.85
N GLU A 48 6.38 6.64 5.83
CA GLU A 48 6.81 5.85 4.69
C GLU A 48 6.80 4.35 5.00
N ALA A 49 6.26 3.56 4.08
CA ALA A 49 6.13 2.12 4.19
C ALA A 49 6.01 1.50 2.80
N ALA A 50 6.33 0.22 2.65
CA ALA A 50 5.91 -0.55 1.48
C ALA A 50 4.53 -1.16 1.73
N LEU A 51 3.78 -1.45 0.68
CA LEU A 51 2.55 -2.24 0.75
C LEU A 51 2.84 -3.66 0.27
N LYS A 52 2.27 -4.64 0.95
CA LYS A 52 2.32 -6.05 0.57
C LYS A 52 0.90 -6.59 0.51
N LEU A 53 0.59 -7.31 -0.55
CA LEU A 53 -0.66 -8.08 -0.66
C LEU A 53 -0.43 -9.43 0.02
N ASN A 54 -1.22 -9.75 1.03
CA ASN A 54 -1.16 -11.05 1.69
C ASN A 54 -2.04 -12.10 0.97
N HIS A 55 -2.01 -13.35 1.44
CA HIS A 55 -2.79 -14.44 0.85
C HIS A 55 -4.31 -14.26 0.95
N GLU A 56 -4.79 -13.39 1.85
CA GLU A 56 -6.20 -13.00 1.97
C GLU A 56 -6.57 -11.81 1.08
N ALA A 57 -5.70 -11.42 0.14
CA ALA A 57 -5.86 -10.22 -0.68
C ALA A 57 -5.99 -8.92 0.14
N LYS A 58 -5.44 -8.88 1.35
CA LYS A 58 -5.37 -7.69 2.21
C LYS A 58 -4.03 -6.99 2.06
N LEU A 59 -4.07 -5.68 2.17
CA LEU A 59 -2.89 -4.82 2.15
C LEU A 59 -2.27 -4.72 3.53
N GLU A 60 -1.00 -5.12 3.64
CA GLU A 60 -0.18 -4.98 4.84
C GLU A 60 0.92 -3.93 4.61
N PHE A 61 1.13 -3.07 5.60
CA PHE A 61 2.22 -2.10 5.59
C PHE A 61 3.51 -2.77 6.05
N VAL A 62 4.47 -2.87 5.15
CA VAL A 62 5.83 -3.35 5.42
C VAL A 62 6.73 -2.15 5.70
N PHE A 63 7.03 -1.94 6.96
CA PHE A 63 7.97 -0.90 7.39
C PHE A 63 9.38 -1.48 7.39
N SER A 64 10.22 -1.04 6.46
CA SER A 64 11.67 -1.24 6.56
C SER A 64 12.19 -0.38 7.71
N ARG A 65 12.15 -0.92 8.95
CA ARG A 65 12.84 -0.49 10.19
C ARG A 65 13.64 0.84 10.08
N LYS A 66 13.47 1.90 10.88
CA LYS A 66 12.68 2.29 12.06
C LYS A 66 12.70 3.84 12.05
N PRO A 67 11.71 4.60 12.57
CA PRO A 67 12.08 5.84 13.22
C PRO A 67 12.84 5.45 14.50
N THR A 68 14.17 5.52 14.45
CA THR A 68 14.99 5.58 15.66
C THR A 68 14.50 6.77 16.48
N ARG A 69 14.31 6.52 17.78
CA ARG A 69 13.91 7.46 18.82
C ARG A 69 14.78 8.73 18.83
N ALA A 70 14.17 9.85 19.16
CA ALA A 70 14.74 10.84 20.09
C ALA A 70 13.63 11.18 21.09
#